data_AF-A0A2N2ZLZ3-F1
#
_entry.id   AF-A0A2N2ZLZ3-F1
#
_cell.length_a   1.000
_cell.length_b   1.000
_cell.length_c   1.000
_cell.angle_alpha   90.00
_cell.angle_beta   90.00
_cell.angle_gamma   90.00
#
_symmetry.space_group_name_H-M   'P 1'
#
loop_
_entity.id
_entity.type
_entity.pdbx_description
1 polymer ?
#
loop_
_entity_poly.entity_id
_entity_poly.type
_entity_poly.pdbx_seq_one_letter_code
_entity_poly.pdbx_strand_id
1 'polypeptide(L)'
;MSTTIFNREIKRLIISENHPVLEYVNEKFKSSRQHKNYYGFFDDFLFKYGILTLGYSPTLNGNKYVPYINCSRNNIFREEKGITDLSNKAHSSTECQKIIAGYLIEHLKYLNVWDFENWNPELNYEKTS
;
A
#
# COMPACT_ATOMS: atom_id res chain seq x y z
N MET A 1 -10.32 9.88 7.97
CA MET A 1 -10.08 10.01 6.53
C MET A 1 -11.08 9.16 5.77
N SER A 2 -11.81 9.70 4.78
CA SER A 2 -12.65 8.86 3.90
C SER A 2 -11.74 8.07 2.96
N THR A 3 -11.98 6.76 2.81
CA THR A 3 -11.19 5.86 1.96
C THR A 3 -11.95 5.41 0.71
N THR A 4 -13.10 6.03 0.43
CA THR A 4 -14.01 5.62 -0.67
C THR A 4 -13.33 5.66 -2.03
N ILE A 5 -12.51 6.68 -2.30
CA ILE A 5 -11.84 6.83 -3.60
C ILE A 5 -10.77 5.74 -3.75
N PHE A 6 -9.93 5.54 -2.73
CA PHE A 6 -8.91 4.49 -2.73
C PHE A 6 -9.53 3.12 -3.02
N ASN A 7 -10.59 2.76 -2.29
CA ASN A 7 -11.29 1.49 -2.45
C ASN A 7 -11.84 1.28 -3.86
N ARG A 8 -12.44 2.34 -4.43
CA ARG A 8 -12.98 2.29 -5.80
C ARG A 8 -11.86 2.10 -6.82
N GLU A 9 -10.75 2.81 -6.69
CA GLU A 9 -9.62 2.69 -7.61
C GLU A 9 -8.96 1.32 -7.53
N ILE A 10 -8.66 0.81 -6.33
CA ILE A 10 -8.11 -0.55 -6.18
C ILE A 10 -9.02 -1.59 -6.81
N LYS A 11 -10.33 -1.55 -6.52
CA LYS A 11 -11.28 -2.50 -7.10
C LYS A 11 -11.30 -2.43 -8.61
N ARG A 12 -11.27 -1.21 -9.18
CA ARG A 12 -11.21 -1.00 -10.63
C ARG A 12 -9.95 -1.60 -11.23
N LEU A 13 -8.79 -1.32 -10.62
CA LEU A 13 -7.47 -1.74 -11.10
C LEU A 13 -7.28 -3.26 -11.02
N ILE A 14 -7.71 -3.90 -9.94
CA ILE A 14 -7.66 -5.37 -9.79
C ILE A 14 -8.56 -6.06 -10.82
N ILE A 15 -9.75 -5.54 -11.13
CA ILE A 15 -10.68 -6.16 -12.07
C ILE A 15 -10.24 -5.94 -13.53
N SER A 16 -9.50 -4.87 -13.82
CA SER A 16 -9.09 -4.56 -15.19
C SER A 16 -7.90 -5.37 -15.70
N GLU A 17 -7.22 -6.12 -14.84
CA GLU A 17 -5.97 -6.81 -15.19
C GLU A 17 -6.00 -8.28 -14.74
N ASN A 18 -5.58 -9.19 -15.63
CA ASN A 18 -5.30 -10.57 -15.28
C ASN A 18 -3.83 -10.68 -14.85
N HIS A 19 -3.57 -10.55 -13.55
CA HIS A 19 -2.22 -10.62 -12.99
C HIS A 19 -2.20 -11.52 -11.75
N PRO A 20 -1.34 -12.57 -11.69
CA PRO A 20 -1.36 -13.56 -10.62
C PRO A 20 -1.26 -12.98 -9.21
N VAL A 21 -0.41 -11.95 -9.01
CA VAL A 21 -0.29 -11.29 -7.70
C VAL A 21 -1.56 -10.51 -7.33
N LEU A 22 -2.21 -9.85 -8.31
CA LEU A 22 -3.42 -9.09 -8.02
C LEU A 22 -4.59 -10.03 -7.70
N GLU A 23 -4.67 -11.18 -8.38
CA GLU A 23 -5.59 -12.26 -8.06
C GLU A 23 -5.35 -12.80 -6.65
N TYR A 24 -4.10 -13.17 -6.34
CA TYR A 24 -3.69 -13.66 -5.01
C TYR A 24 -4.09 -12.68 -3.89
N VAL A 25 -3.76 -11.40 -4.04
CA VAL A 25 -4.09 -10.36 -3.05
C VAL A 25 -5.60 -10.17 -2.91
N ASN A 26 -6.35 -10.20 -4.02
CA ASN A 26 -7.81 -10.13 -4.01
C ASN A 26 -8.45 -11.33 -3.31
N GLU A 27 -7.90 -12.53 -3.48
CA GLU A 27 -8.33 -13.72 -2.75
C GLU A 27 -8.04 -13.59 -1.25
N LYS A 28 -6.86 -13.10 -0.87
CA LYS A 28 -6.55 -12.79 0.54
C LYS A 28 -7.52 -11.79 1.12
N PHE A 29 -7.86 -10.73 0.37
CA PHE A 29 -8.89 -9.77 0.78
C PHE A 29 -10.25 -10.42 1.00
N LYS A 30 -10.76 -11.17 0.02
CA LYS A 30 -12.06 -11.87 0.11
C LYS A 30 -12.11 -12.88 1.25
N SER A 31 -10.99 -13.51 1.56
CA SER A 31 -10.86 -14.46 2.67
C SER A 31 -10.73 -13.79 4.04
N SER A 32 -10.39 -12.49 4.08
CA SER A 32 -10.27 -11.76 5.33
C SER A 32 -11.64 -11.47 5.92
N ARG A 33 -11.89 -12.02 7.11
CA ARG A 33 -13.13 -11.76 7.88
C ARG A 33 -13.11 -10.40 8.57
N GLN A 34 -11.93 -9.80 8.73
CA GLN A 34 -11.72 -8.61 9.55
C GLN A 34 -11.89 -7.31 8.75
N HIS A 35 -11.56 -7.32 7.45
CA HIS A 35 -11.58 -6.12 6.64
C HIS A 35 -12.79 -6.06 5.72
N LYS A 36 -13.54 -4.96 5.81
CA LYS A 36 -14.68 -4.66 4.93
C LYS A 36 -14.31 -3.83 3.70
N ASN A 37 -13.07 -3.36 3.63
CA ASN A 37 -12.59 -2.47 2.59
C ASN A 37 -11.09 -2.70 2.34
N TYR A 38 -10.63 -2.43 1.12
CA TYR A 38 -9.26 -2.61 0.67
C TYR A 38 -8.26 -1.74 1.43
N TYR A 39 -8.63 -0.54 1.87
CA TYR A 39 -7.68 0.32 2.60
C TYR A 39 -7.23 -0.34 3.90
N GLY A 40 -8.18 -0.72 4.75
CA GLY A 40 -7.86 -1.40 6.01
C GLY A 40 -7.23 -2.78 5.79
N PHE A 41 -7.62 -3.48 4.73
CA PHE A 41 -6.97 -4.74 4.36
C PHE A 41 -5.50 -4.54 3.99
N PHE A 42 -5.17 -3.57 3.14
CA PHE A 42 -3.80 -3.36 2.69
C PHE A 42 -2.89 -2.83 3.81
N ASP A 43 -3.41 -1.97 4.69
CA ASP A 43 -2.68 -1.49 5.85
C ASP A 43 -2.21 -2.68 6.72
N ASP A 44 -3.13 -3.58 7.09
CA ASP A 44 -2.81 -4.76 7.91
C ASP A 44 -2.04 -5.84 7.15
N PHE A 45 -2.39 -6.09 5.88
CA PHE A 45 -1.78 -7.13 5.06
C PHE A 45 -0.32 -6.80 4.79
N LEU A 46 -0.04 -5.59 4.32
CA LEU A 46 1.31 -5.18 3.92
C LEU A 46 2.24 -4.90 5.10
N PHE A 47 1.69 -4.68 6.31
CA PHE A 47 2.48 -4.55 7.53
C PHE A 47 3.41 -5.75 7.77
N LYS A 48 2.94 -6.97 7.48
CA LYS A 48 3.75 -8.20 7.59
C LYS A 48 4.88 -8.26 6.56
N TYR A 49 4.77 -7.48 5.50
CA TYR A 49 5.70 -7.39 4.39
C TYR A 49 6.57 -6.12 4.44
N GLY A 50 6.58 -5.43 5.57
CA GLY A 50 7.45 -4.28 5.81
C GLY A 50 6.95 -2.95 5.28
N ILE A 51 5.68 -2.87 4.85
CA ILE A 51 5.04 -1.59 4.54
C ILE A 51 4.28 -1.14 5.78
N LEU A 52 4.81 -0.14 6.46
CA LEU A 52 4.35 0.25 7.79
C LEU A 52 3.05 1.06 7.73
N THR A 53 2.96 2.02 6.81
CA THR A 53 1.74 2.78 6.55
C THR A 53 1.70 3.30 5.13
N LEU A 54 0.49 3.43 4.58
CA LEU A 54 0.18 4.20 3.38
C LEU A 54 -0.67 5.39 3.80
N GLY A 55 -0.38 6.60 3.33
CA GLY A 55 -1.12 7.76 3.80
C GLY A 55 -0.86 9.03 3.01
N TYR A 56 -1.37 10.14 3.55
CA TYR A 56 -1.03 11.46 3.05
C TYR A 56 -1.00 12.47 4.18
N SER A 57 -0.03 13.38 4.13
CA SER A 57 0.24 14.37 5.18
C SER A 57 -0.16 15.77 4.71
N PRO A 58 -0.76 16.61 5.58
CA PRO A 58 -1.16 17.96 5.21
C PRO A 58 0.07 18.86 4.97
N THR A 59 -0.08 19.80 4.03
CA THR A 59 0.86 20.92 3.88
C THR A 59 0.52 22.08 4.81
N LEU A 60 1.52 22.90 5.14
CA LEU A 60 1.39 24.04 6.08
C LEU A 60 0.26 25.02 5.71
N ASN A 61 -0.06 25.18 4.43
CA ASN A 61 -1.04 26.16 3.94
C ASN A 61 -2.48 25.60 3.80
N GLY A 62 -2.75 24.40 4.31
CA GLY A 62 -4.10 23.84 4.47
C GLY A 62 -4.78 23.38 3.17
N ASN A 63 -5.57 22.31 3.28
CA ASN A 63 -6.39 21.66 2.23
C ASN A 63 -5.65 20.90 1.10
N LYS A 64 -4.32 20.95 1.08
CA LYS A 64 -3.50 20.09 0.20
C LYS A 64 -2.63 19.15 1.01
N TYR A 65 -2.38 17.98 0.45
CA TYR A 65 -1.70 16.87 1.09
C TYR A 65 -0.63 16.28 0.17
N VAL A 66 0.40 15.68 0.76
CA VAL A 66 1.43 14.92 0.03
C VAL A 66 1.22 13.44 0.33
N PRO A 67 0.93 12.58 -0.67
CA PRO A 67 0.82 11.15 -0.47
C PRO A 67 2.18 10.55 -0.18
N TYR A 68 2.24 9.57 0.72
CA TYR A 68 3.47 8.93 1.14
C TYR A 68 3.28 7.43 1.38
N ILE A 69 4.40 6.72 1.38
CA ILE A 69 4.54 5.37 1.93
C ILE A 69 5.59 5.40 3.04
N ASN A 70 5.38 4.64 4.11
CA ASN A 70 6.38 4.44 5.15
C ASN A 70 6.79 2.98 5.18
N CYS A 71 8.08 2.71 5.02
CA CYS A 71 8.61 1.35 4.90
C CYS A 71 9.61 1.01 6.01
N SER A 72 9.63 -0.26 6.42
CA SER A 72 10.75 -0.82 7.18
C SER A 72 11.96 -1.00 6.27
N ARG A 73 13.12 -1.24 6.90
CA ARG A 73 14.40 -1.37 6.19
C ARG A 73 14.37 -2.48 5.14
N ASN A 74 13.87 -3.65 5.54
CA ASN A 74 13.57 -4.72 4.60
C ASN A 74 12.06 -4.69 4.39
N ASN A 75 11.63 -4.41 3.17
CA ASN A 75 10.23 -4.37 2.79
C ASN A 75 10.07 -4.99 1.40
N ILE A 76 8.90 -5.53 1.12
CA ILE A 76 8.64 -6.30 -0.09
C ILE A 76 8.76 -5.47 -1.38
N PHE A 77 8.53 -4.16 -1.30
CA PHE A 77 8.68 -3.24 -2.43
C PHE A 77 10.12 -2.81 -2.68
N ARG A 78 11.06 -3.18 -1.79
CA ARG A 78 12.48 -2.76 -1.83
C ARG A 78 12.65 -1.24 -1.84
N GLU A 79 11.70 -0.55 -1.22
CA GLU A 79 11.71 0.90 -1.06
C GLU A 79 12.70 1.33 0.02
N GLU A 80 13.05 2.61 0.01
CA GLU A 80 13.87 3.20 1.07
C GLU A 80 13.19 3.09 2.44
N LYS A 81 14.00 2.94 3.50
CA LYS A 81 13.52 2.92 4.89
C LYS A 81 12.94 4.30 5.24
N GLY A 82 11.79 4.31 5.89
CA GLY A 82 11.14 5.52 6.37
C GLY A 82 10.09 6.03 5.39
N ILE A 83 9.81 7.34 5.47
CA ILE A 83 8.74 7.98 4.69
C ILE A 83 9.28 8.42 3.34
N THR A 84 8.67 7.93 2.27
CA THR A 84 8.90 8.35 0.90
C THR A 84 7.65 9.04 0.35
N ASP A 85 7.81 10.27 -0.14
CA ASP A 85 6.73 10.99 -0.81
C ASP A 85 6.47 10.39 -2.20
N LEU A 86 5.20 10.08 -2.48
CA LEU A 86 4.75 9.52 -3.75
C LEU A 86 4.46 10.59 -4.80
N SER A 87 4.67 11.87 -4.48
CA SER A 87 4.51 13.00 -5.38
C SER A 87 5.40 14.16 -4.97
N ASN A 88 5.92 14.87 -5.97
CA ASN A 88 6.71 16.09 -5.79
C ASN A 88 5.87 17.35 -5.53
N LYS A 89 4.54 17.23 -5.47
CA LYS A 89 3.62 18.35 -5.24
C LYS A 89 2.45 17.96 -4.35
N ALA A 90 1.82 18.96 -3.76
CA ALA A 90 0.65 18.78 -2.92
C ALA A 90 -0.66 18.67 -3.73
N HIS A 91 -1.54 17.77 -3.29
CA HIS A 91 -2.74 17.35 -4.00
C HIS A 91 -3.99 17.44 -3.11
N SER A 92 -5.16 17.34 -3.73
CA SER A 92 -6.40 17.08 -2.99
C SER A 92 -6.36 15.70 -2.31
N SER A 93 -7.18 15.48 -1.27
CA SER A 93 -7.32 14.17 -0.63
C SER A 93 -7.79 13.08 -1.60
N THR A 94 -8.66 13.43 -2.54
CA THR A 94 -9.13 12.55 -3.62
C THR A 94 -7.99 12.11 -4.53
N GLU A 95 -7.14 13.04 -4.96
CA GLU A 95 -5.98 12.72 -5.80
C GLU A 95 -4.95 11.89 -5.05
N CYS A 96 -4.68 12.20 -3.77
CA CYS A 96 -3.77 11.38 -2.95
C CYS A 96 -4.23 9.92 -2.90
N GLN A 97 -5.53 9.67 -2.70
CA GLN A 97 -6.06 8.30 -2.72
C GLN A 97 -5.88 7.60 -4.06
N LYS A 98 -5.99 8.32 -5.18
CA LYS A 98 -5.73 7.75 -6.52
C LYS A 98 -4.26 7.43 -6.71
N ILE A 99 -3.37 8.33 -6.29
CA ILE A 99 -1.91 8.16 -6.37
C ILE A 99 -1.48 6.94 -5.57
N ILE A 100 -1.92 6.83 -4.31
CA ILE A 100 -1.58 5.70 -3.44
C ILE A 100 -2.12 4.39 -4.04
N ALA A 101 -3.35 4.36 -4.55
CA ALA A 101 -3.91 3.17 -5.18
C ALA A 101 -3.13 2.75 -6.43
N GLY A 102 -2.75 3.70 -7.29
CA GLY A 102 -1.95 3.44 -8.48
C GLY A 102 -0.55 2.95 -8.12
N TYR A 103 0.13 3.64 -7.21
CA TYR A 103 1.45 3.24 -6.70
C TYR A 103 1.43 1.80 -6.18
N LEU A 104 0.43 1.47 -5.35
CA LEU A 104 0.32 0.15 -4.75
C LEU A 104 0.15 -0.95 -5.80
N ILE A 105 -0.77 -0.78 -6.75
CA ILE A 105 -1.01 -1.78 -7.80
C ILE A 105 0.21 -1.97 -8.68
N GLU A 106 0.87 -0.89 -9.09
CA GLU A 106 2.09 -0.97 -9.89
C GLU A 106 3.19 -1.74 -9.15
N HIS A 107 3.42 -1.47 -7.85
CA HIS A 107 4.43 -2.20 -7.08
C HIS A 107 4.07 -3.67 -6.86
N LEU A 108 2.79 -3.99 -6.62
CA LEU A 108 2.34 -5.37 -6.52
C LEU A 108 2.60 -6.16 -7.81
N LYS A 109 2.49 -5.53 -8.97
CA LYS A 109 2.71 -6.18 -10.27
C LYS A 109 4.18 -6.54 -10.54
N TYR A 110 5.13 -5.89 -9.87
CA TYR A 110 6.54 -6.26 -9.97
C TYR A 110 6.94 -7.44 -9.09
N LEU A 111 6.02 -7.94 -8.26
CA LEU A 111 6.27 -9.06 -7.36
C LEU A 111 5.80 -10.39 -7.98
N ASN A 112 6.21 -11.48 -7.34
CA ASN A 112 5.69 -12.81 -7.56
C ASN A 112 4.91 -13.28 -6.32
N VAL A 113 3.97 -14.20 -6.50
CA VAL A 113 3.25 -14.82 -5.36
C VAL A 113 4.23 -15.46 -4.37
N TRP A 114 5.33 -16.02 -4.87
CA TRP A 114 6.40 -16.60 -4.06
C TRP A 114 6.99 -15.60 -3.05
N ASP A 115 7.12 -14.32 -3.41
CA ASP A 115 7.63 -13.27 -2.51
C ASP A 115 6.73 -13.10 -1.28
N PHE A 116 5.42 -13.32 -1.42
CA PHE A 116 4.47 -13.25 -0.31
C PHE A 116 4.43 -14.52 0.54
N GLU A 117 4.64 -15.68 -0.08
CA GLU A 117 4.56 -16.99 0.58
C GLU A 117 5.83 -17.31 1.37
N ASN A 118 6.97 -16.79 0.93
CA ASN A 118 8.29 -17.08 1.51
C ASN A 118 8.89 -15.86 2.23
N TRP A 119 8.09 -14.81 2.43
CA TRP A 119 8.52 -13.64 3.20
C TRP A 119 8.82 -14.05 4.64
N ASN A 120 9.93 -13.55 5.18
CA ASN A 120 10.26 -13.68 6.59
C ASN A 120 10.04 -12.34 7.30
N PRO A 121 8.92 -12.15 8.04
CA PRO A 121 8.61 -10.88 8.68
C PRO A 121 9.63 -10.45 9.74
N GLU A 122 10.36 -11.40 10.34
CA GLU A 122 11.39 -11.12 11.34
C GLU A 122 12.57 -10.35 10.74
N LEU A 123 12.75 -10.39 9.42
CA LEU A 123 13.79 -9.62 8.74
C LEU A 123 13.38 -8.16 8.52
N ASN A 124 12.09 -7.81 8.64
CA ASN A 124 11.64 -6.43 8.41
C ASN A 124 12.29 -5.45 9.39
N TYR A 125 12.48 -5.91 10.64
CA TYR A 125 12.88 -5.09 11.77
C TYR A 125 14.30 -5.43 12.20
N GLU A 126 15.07 -4.41 12.57
CA GLU A 126 16.39 -4.62 13.14
C GLU A 126 16.22 -5.32 14.51
N LYS A 127 16.97 -6.40 14.73
CA LYS A 127 17.09 -6.97 16.06
C LYS A 127 17.76 -5.91 16.94
N THR A 128 17.00 -5.32 17.86
CA THR A 128 17.57 -4.56 18.96
C THR A 128 18.49 -5.50 19.72
N SER A 129 19.78 -5.30 19.54
CA SER A 129 20.85 -6.03 20.23
C SER A 129 21.09 -5.39 21.59
#